data_AF-A0A5T7ZWL3-F1
#
_entry.id   AF-A0A5T7ZWL3-F1
#
_cell.length_a   1.000
_cell.length_b   1.000
_cell.length_c   1.000
_cell.angle_alpha   90.00
_cell.angle_beta   90.00
_cell.angle_gamma   90.00
#
_symmetry.space_group_name_H-M   'P 1'
#
loop_
_entity.id
_entity.type
_entity.pdbx_description
1 polymer ?
#
loop_
_entity_poly.entity_id
_entity_poly.type
_entity_poly.pdbx_seq_one_letter_code
_entity_poly.pdbx_strand_id
1 'polypeptide(L)'
;MMIVLHVLCLMSLLTGCGSTRTVYVQVPTMPLPANLLAETPQPVIPNPLTYGDSLSLNVSLLSALGLCNRDKSDLRRLGEQKYNLHLNNNIH
;
A
#
# COMPACT_ATOMS: atom_id res chain seq x y z
N MET A 1 -5.58 -21.65 58.09
CA MET A 1 -5.30 -20.26 57.67
C MET A 1 -4.37 -20.15 56.46
N MET A 2 -3.48 -21.11 56.17
CA MET A 2 -2.59 -21.04 54.99
C MET A 2 -3.32 -21.15 53.64
N ILE A 3 -4.29 -22.06 53.50
CA ILE A 3 -4.96 -22.33 52.21
C ILE A 3 -5.68 -21.08 51.66
N VAL A 4 -6.32 -20.30 52.54
CA VAL A 4 -7.02 -19.06 52.16
C VAL A 4 -6.04 -18.05 51.56
N LEU A 5 -4.85 -17.90 52.15
CA LEU A 5 -3.82 -16.99 51.66
C LEU A 5 -3.31 -17.39 50.27
N HIS A 6 -3.18 -18.71 50.02
CA HIS A 6 -2.73 -19.23 48.74
C HIS A 6 -3.80 -19.02 47.66
N VAL A 7 -5.08 -19.26 47.98
CA VAL A 7 -6.19 -19.03 47.04
C VAL A 7 -6.33 -17.55 46.66
N LEU A 8 -6.20 -16.64 47.63
CA LEU A 8 -6.27 -15.19 47.39
C LEU A 8 -5.09 -14.69 46.52
N CYS A 9 -3.88 -15.23 46.77
CA CYS A 9 -2.70 -14.91 45.97
C CYS A 9 -2.85 -15.39 44.52
N LEU A 10 -3.32 -16.63 44.32
CA LEU A 10 -3.54 -17.21 43.00
C LEU A 10 -4.63 -16.50 42.19
N MET A 11 -5.72 -16.05 42.83
CA MET A 11 -6.78 -15.28 42.16
C MET A 11 -6.29 -13.91 41.68
N SER A 12 -5.42 -13.25 42.46
CA SER A 12 -4.83 -11.96 42.09
C SER A 12 -3.84 -12.07 40.92
N LEU A 13 -3.18 -13.23 40.77
CA LEU A 13 -2.28 -13.52 39.65
C LEU A 13 -3.04 -13.79 38.34
N LEU A 14 -4.25 -14.36 38.41
CA LEU A 14 -5.09 -14.64 37.23
C LEU A 14 -5.77 -13.40 36.64
N THR A 15 -6.08 -12.39 37.46
CA THR A 15 -6.67 -11.12 37.01
C THR A 15 -5.64 -10.12 36.47
N GLY A 16 -4.35 -10.42 36.62
CA GLY A 16 -3.23 -9.62 36.09
C GLY A 16 -2.92 -9.84 34.61
N CYS A 17 -3.63 -10.74 33.91
CA CYS A 17 -3.44 -10.96 32.47
C CYS A 17 -4.05 -9.79 31.68
N GLY A 18 -3.25 -8.72 31.59
CA GLY A 18 -3.30 -7.55 30.72
C GLY A 18 -4.62 -7.23 30.01
N SER A 19 -5.31 -6.20 30.50
CA SER A 19 -6.17 -5.40 29.61
C SER A 19 -5.26 -4.55 28.73
N THR A 20 -4.92 -5.04 27.54
CA THR A 20 -4.17 -4.27 26.56
C THR A 20 -5.10 -3.20 25.99
N ARG A 21 -4.82 -1.93 26.28
CA ARG A 21 -5.57 -0.82 25.68
C ARG A 21 -5.24 -0.75 24.18
N THR A 22 -6.23 -0.96 23.33
CA THR A 22 -6.08 -0.73 21.89
C THR A 22 -5.99 0.78 21.62
N VAL A 23 -4.79 1.25 21.29
CA VAL A 23 -4.56 2.62 20.87
C VAL A 23 -4.67 2.66 19.35
N TYR A 24 -5.72 3.29 18.83
CA TYR A 24 -5.84 3.56 17.41
C TYR A 24 -4.91 4.71 17.04
N VAL A 25 -3.78 4.38 16.42
CA VAL A 25 -2.88 5.36 15.83
C VAL A 25 -3.25 5.57 14.36
N GLN A 26 -3.21 6.82 13.90
CA GLN A 26 -3.39 7.11 12.48
C GLN A 26 -2.24 6.48 11.71
N VAL A 27 -2.56 5.67 10.71
CA VAL A 27 -1.56 5.09 9.82
C VAL A 27 -0.92 6.23 9.03
N PRO A 28 0.41 6.38 9.06
CA PRO A 28 1.10 7.35 8.20
C PRO A 28 0.74 7.07 6.73
N THR A 29 0.12 8.04 6.06
CA THR A 29 -0.18 7.93 4.65
C THR A 29 1.09 8.21 3.85
N MET A 30 1.58 7.21 3.12
CA MET A 30 2.62 7.45 2.12
C MET A 30 1.97 8.14 0.92
N PRO A 31 2.28 9.41 0.63
CA PRO A 31 1.69 10.11 -0.50
C PRO A 31 2.14 9.45 -1.80
N LEU A 32 1.22 9.31 -2.75
CA LEU A 32 1.55 8.75 -4.05
C LEU A 32 2.44 9.74 -4.82
N PRO A 33 3.51 9.28 -5.49
CA PRO A 33 4.35 10.18 -6.27
C PRO A 33 3.52 10.89 -7.33
N ALA A 34 3.77 12.18 -7.55
CA ALA A 34 3.02 12.98 -8.54
C ALA A 34 3.06 12.38 -9.95
N ASN A 35 4.16 11.68 -10.30
CA ASN A 35 4.28 10.99 -11.58
C ASN A 35 3.22 9.89 -11.78
N LEU A 36 2.82 9.19 -10.71
CA LEU A 36 1.79 8.15 -10.77
C LEU A 36 0.37 8.69 -10.73
N LEU A 37 0.21 9.99 -10.42
CA LEU A 37 -1.07 10.70 -10.46
C LEU A 37 -1.26 11.44 -11.79
N ALA A 38 -0.22 11.55 -12.60
CA ALA A 38 -0.29 12.18 -13.90
C ALA A 38 -1.00 11.25 -14.90
N GLU A 39 -1.88 11.83 -15.71
CA GLU A 39 -2.51 11.09 -16.80
C GLU A 39 -1.47 10.65 -17.84
N THR A 40 -1.64 9.44 -18.37
CA THR A 40 -0.83 8.99 -19.50
C THR A 40 -1.18 9.82 -20.73
N PRO A 41 -0.21 10.47 -21.41
CA PRO A 41 -0.51 11.33 -22.54
C PRO A 41 -1.14 10.52 -23.69
N GLN A 42 -2.30 10.96 -24.15
CA GLN A 42 -2.97 10.35 -25.30
C GLN A 42 -2.33 10.87 -26.60
N PRO A 43 -1.86 9.98 -27.51
CA PRO A 43 -1.32 10.41 -28.78
C PRO A 43 -2.41 10.98 -29.69
N VAL A 44 -2.04 11.98 -30.51
CA VAL A 44 -2.96 12.60 -31.47
C VAL A 44 -3.29 11.60 -32.58
N ILE A 45 -4.57 11.48 -32.92
CA ILE A 45 -5.03 10.69 -34.06
C ILE A 45 -5.16 11.61 -35.27
N PRO A 46 -4.30 11.48 -36.30
CA PRO A 46 -4.35 12.35 -37.47
C PRO A 46 -5.58 12.06 -38.33
N ASN A 47 -6.05 13.10 -39.03
CA ASN A 47 -7.16 13.02 -39.98
C ASN A 47 -6.84 13.85 -41.24
N PRO A 48 -6.72 13.22 -42.44
CA PRO A 48 -6.93 11.81 -42.71
C PRO A 48 -5.82 10.94 -42.10
N LEU A 49 -6.19 9.74 -41.64
CA LEU A 49 -5.24 8.77 -41.12
C LEU A 49 -4.61 8.00 -42.28
N THR A 50 -3.36 8.32 -42.66
CA THR A 50 -2.63 7.53 -43.66
C THR A 50 -2.08 6.24 -43.05
N TYR A 51 -1.67 5.29 -43.90
CA TYR A 51 -1.02 4.07 -43.42
C TYR A 51 0.27 4.36 -42.65
N GLY A 52 1.11 5.27 -43.14
CA GLY A 52 2.35 5.67 -42.44
C GLY A 52 2.07 6.34 -41.09
N ASP A 53 1.02 7.15 -41.01
CA ASP A 53 0.59 7.76 -39.76
C ASP A 53 0.09 6.72 -38.75
N SER A 54 -0.60 5.67 -39.22
CA SER A 54 -1.06 4.58 -38.35
C SER A 54 0.11 3.81 -37.72
N LEU A 55 1.22 3.63 -38.44
CA LEU A 55 2.43 3.01 -37.89
C LEU A 55 3.05 3.90 -36.80
N SER A 56 3.16 5.20 -37.08
CA SER A 56 3.69 6.19 -36.13
C SER A 56 2.81 6.31 -34.87
N LEU A 57 1.48 6.24 -35.05
CA LEU A 57 0.52 6.19 -33.97
C LEU A 57 0.68 4.93 -33.12
N ASN A 58 0.87 3.75 -33.74
CA ASN A 58 1.11 2.50 -33.01
C ASN A 58 2.40 2.55 -32.17
N VAL A 59 3.48 3.15 -32.67
CA VAL A 59 4.71 3.36 -31.90
C VAL A 59 4.43 4.25 -30.67
N SER A 60 3.68 5.33 -30.87
CA SER A 60 3.30 6.25 -29.78
C SER A 60 2.44 5.56 -28.72
N LEU A 61 1.48 4.74 -29.16
CA LEU A 61 0.62 3.94 -28.29
C LEU A 61 1.40 2.89 -27.49
N LEU A 62 2.32 2.17 -28.13
CA LEU A 62 3.18 1.19 -27.46
C LEU A 62 4.08 1.85 -26.40
N SER A 63 4.57 3.06 -26.68
CA SER A 63 5.33 3.86 -25.71
C SER A 63 4.47 4.26 -24.51
N ALA A 64 3.27 4.79 -24.75
CA ALA A 64 2.31 5.15 -23.69
C ALA A 64 1.92 3.93 -22.84
N LEU A 65 1.69 2.77 -23.45
CA LEU A 65 1.41 1.52 -22.75
C LEU A 65 2.61 1.07 -21.90
N GLY A 66 3.83 1.20 -22.43
CA GLY A 66 5.05 0.92 -21.69
C GLY A 66 5.21 1.79 -20.44
N LEU A 67 4.87 3.08 -20.54
CA LEU A 67 4.85 3.99 -19.40
C LEU A 67 3.80 3.58 -18.36
N CYS A 68 2.56 3.34 -18.79
CA CYS A 68 1.47 2.90 -17.91
C CYS A 68 1.81 1.58 -17.17
N ASN A 69 2.44 0.63 -17.85
CA ASN A 69 2.90 -0.62 -17.22
C ASN A 69 3.99 -0.37 -16.16
N ARG A 70 4.88 0.60 -16.39
CA ARG A 70 5.87 1.02 -15.40
C ARG A 70 5.20 1.64 -14.18
N ASP A 71 4.28 2.57 -14.37
CA ASP A 71 3.54 3.20 -13.26
C ASP A 71 2.79 2.14 -12.44
N LYS A 72 2.15 1.17 -13.09
CA LYS A 72 1.50 0.03 -12.41
C LYS A 72 2.49 -0.81 -11.61
N SER A 73 3.71 -1.00 -12.12
CA SER A 73 4.76 -1.72 -11.38
C SER A 73 5.22 -0.96 -10.14
N ASP A 74 5.36 0.36 -10.24
CA ASP A 74 5.74 1.22 -9.12
C ASP A 74 4.62 1.25 -8.05
N LEU A 75 3.34 1.25 -8.43
CA LEU A 75 2.23 1.08 -7.48
C LEU A 75 2.31 -0.22 -6.70
N ARG A 76 2.65 -1.33 -7.36
CA ARG A 76 2.79 -2.62 -6.68
C ARG A 76 3.90 -2.58 -5.64
N ARG A 77 5.06 -1.99 -5.98
CA ARG A 77 6.20 -1.82 -5.08
C ARG A 77 5.85 -0.93 -3.89
N LEU A 78 5.16 0.18 -4.12
CA LEU A 78 4.66 1.05 -3.04
C LEU A 78 3.68 0.30 -2.12
N GLY A 79 2.83 -0.55 -2.68
CA GLY A 79 1.94 -1.43 -1.92
C GLY A 79 2.69 -2.43 -1.02
N GLU A 80 3.72 -3.08 -1.56
CA GLU A 80 4.60 -4.00 -0.81
C GLU A 80 5.34 -3.27 0.32
N GLN A 81 5.89 -2.08 0.04
CA GLN A 81 6.54 -1.24 1.05
C GLN A 81 5.57 -0.86 2.17
N LYS A 82 4.36 -0.43 1.82
CA LYS A 82 3.31 -0.10 2.79
C LYS A 82 2.96 -1.31 3.65
N TYR A 83 2.80 -2.49 3.06
CA TYR A 83 2.54 -3.72 3.80
C TYR A 83 3.67 -4.07 4.78
N ASN A 84 4.93 -3.97 4.35
CA ASN A 84 6.09 -4.23 5.22
C ASN A 84 6.18 -3.22 6.38
N LEU A 85 5.87 -1.95 6.12
CA LEU A 85 5.77 -0.92 7.17
C LEU A 85 4.67 -1.27 8.19
N HIS A 86 3.51 -1.74 7.74
CA HIS A 86 2.44 -2.19 8.64
C HIS A 86 2.86 -3.38 9.51
N LEU A 87 3.55 -4.37 8.93
CA LEU A 87 4.07 -5.50 9.69
C LEU A 87 5.04 -5.05 10.78
N ASN A 88 6.03 -4.22 10.44
CA ASN A 88 7.04 -3.76 11.40
C ASN A 88 6.46 -2.93 12.55
N ASN A 89 5.41 -2.13 12.29
CA ASN A 89 4.75 -1.33 13.34
C ASN A 89 3.83 -2.16 14.26
N ASN A 90 3.50 -3.42 13.91
CA ASN A 90 2.65 -4.30 14.73
C ASN A 90 3.46 -5.27 15.62
N ILE A 91 4.80 -5.21 15.62
CA ILE A 91 5.69 -6.09 16.42
C ILE A 91 6.19 -5.39 17.72
N HIS A 92 5.80 -4.14 17.97
CA HIS A 92 6.08 -3.41 19.21
C HIS A 92 4.80 -3.12 19.99
#